data_AF-A0A3N5ELI6-F1
#
_entry.id   AF-A0A3N5ELI6-F1
#
_cell.length_a   1.000
_cell.length_b   1.000
_cell.length_c   1.000
_cell.angle_alpha   90.00
_cell.angle_beta   90.00
_cell.angle_gamma   90.00
#
_symmetry.space_group_name_H-M   'P 1'
#
loop_
_entity.id
_entity.type
_entity.pdbx_description
1 polymer ?
#
loop_
_entity_poly.entity_id
_entity_poly.type
_entity_poly.pdbx_seq_one_letter_code
_entity_poly.pdbx_strand_id
1 'polypeptide(L)'
;MPNTQEEYIAYRIERAWRTFNDAKALAETQSWNSSMNRLYYACFYAVLALFAKHEINSHTHSGVKTQLALHFIKTGKLDKTLGMLYTDLFDFRQKGDYGDFFDFEEENVTTLFPHVEQFIKEIETLTKL
;
A
#
# COMPACT_ATOMS: atom_id res chain seq x y z
N MET A 1 -8.55 22.01 -2.74
CA MET A 1 -7.15 21.63 -2.46
C MET A 1 -7.05 21.44 -0.96
N PRO A 2 -6.30 20.45 -0.43
CA PRO A 2 -6.02 20.42 1.01
C PRO A 2 -5.32 21.73 1.38
N ASN A 3 -5.82 22.44 2.38
CA ASN A 3 -5.37 23.74 2.85
C ASN A 3 -4.13 23.64 3.76
N THR A 4 -3.80 22.44 4.27
CA THR A 4 -2.56 22.17 5.03
C THR A 4 -1.91 20.83 4.66
N GLN A 5 -0.62 20.67 4.97
CA GLN A 5 0.10 19.40 4.84
C GLN A 5 -0.57 18.28 5.65
N GLU A 6 -1.09 18.62 6.83
CA GLU A 6 -1.80 17.68 7.73
C GLU A 6 -3.09 17.15 7.09
N GLU A 7 -3.88 18.03 6.46
CA GLU A 7 -5.09 17.63 5.72
C GLU A 7 -4.74 16.73 4.53
N TYR A 8 -3.64 17.00 3.84
CA TYR A 8 -3.19 16.15 2.74
C TYR A 8 -2.76 14.76 3.22
N ILE A 9 -2.03 14.67 4.33
CA ILE A 9 -1.65 13.41 4.97
C ILE A 9 -2.90 12.64 5.39
N ALA A 10 -3.83 13.30 6.09
CA ALA A 10 -5.08 12.70 6.55
C ALA A 10 -5.91 12.16 5.37
N TYR A 11 -6.06 12.95 4.30
CA TYR A 11 -6.73 12.52 3.08
C TYR A 11 -6.08 11.27 2.45
N ARG A 12 -4.74 11.20 2.43
CA ARG A 12 -4.02 10.04 1.87
C ARG A 12 -4.20 8.77 2.71
N ILE A 13 -4.16 8.89 4.03
CA ILE A 13 -4.46 7.76 4.95
C ILE A 13 -5.91 7.31 4.80
N GLU A 14 -6.86 8.24 4.77
CA GLU A 14 -8.27 7.90 4.56
C GLU A 14 -8.49 7.21 3.22
N ARG A 15 -7.82 7.68 2.15
CA ARG A 15 -7.86 7.04 0.83
C ARG A 15 -7.26 5.64 0.85
N ALA A 16 -6.18 5.41 1.61
CA ALA A 16 -5.60 4.08 1.79
C ALA A 16 -6.61 3.12 2.42
N TRP A 17 -7.28 3.53 3.51
CA TRP A 17 -8.32 2.74 4.17
C TRP A 17 -9.54 2.49 3.28
N ARG A 18 -10.00 3.50 2.53
CA ARG A 18 -11.08 3.33 1.55
C ARG A 18 -10.71 2.30 0.48
N THR A 19 -9.49 2.39 -0.05
CA THR A 19 -8.99 1.45 -1.07
C THR A 19 -8.84 0.02 -0.51
N PHE A 20 -8.44 -0.12 0.76
CA PHE A 20 -8.40 -1.42 1.44
C PHE A 20 -9.79 -2.04 1.60
N ASN A 21 -10.81 -1.23 1.93
CA ASN A 21 -12.20 -1.69 1.99
C ASN A 21 -12.75 -2.05 0.61
N ASP A 22 -12.38 -1.29 -0.44
CA ASP A 22 -12.71 -1.66 -1.83
C ASP A 22 -12.10 -3.03 -2.19
N ALA A 23 -10.88 -3.33 -1.74
CA ALA A 23 -10.25 -4.63 -1.95
C ALA A 23 -11.06 -5.77 -1.30
N LYS A 24 -11.62 -5.54 -0.10
CA LYS A 24 -12.50 -6.50 0.58
C LYS A 24 -13.80 -6.73 -0.21
N ALA A 25 -14.46 -5.66 -0.65
CA ALA A 25 -15.68 -5.77 -1.44
C ALA A 25 -15.45 -6.51 -2.78
N LEU A 26 -14.28 -6.31 -3.41
CA LEU A 26 -13.90 -7.05 -4.62
C LEU A 26 -13.62 -8.53 -4.35
N ALA A 27 -13.06 -8.86 -3.19
CA ALA A 27 -12.86 -10.24 -2.77
C ALA A 27 -14.20 -10.98 -2.55
N GLU A 28 -15.23 -10.31 -2.03
CA GLU A 28 -16.57 -10.88 -1.88
C GLU A 28 -17.20 -11.30 -3.21
N THR A 29 -16.85 -10.61 -4.29
CA THR A 29 -17.28 -10.94 -5.67
C THR A 29 -16.26 -11.79 -6.43
N GLN A 30 -15.26 -12.35 -5.73
CA GLN A 30 -14.19 -13.20 -6.28
C GLN A 30 -13.34 -12.51 -7.37
N SER A 31 -13.31 -11.18 -7.39
CA SER A 31 -12.46 -10.43 -8.32
C SER A 31 -11.04 -10.32 -7.77
N TRP A 32 -10.32 -11.45 -7.77
CA TRP A 32 -9.04 -11.62 -7.07
C TRP A 32 -7.92 -10.71 -7.60
N ASN A 33 -7.75 -10.59 -8.92
CA ASN A 33 -6.75 -9.67 -9.49
C ASN A 33 -7.06 -8.21 -9.13
N SER A 34 -8.33 -7.81 -9.22
CA SER A 34 -8.76 -6.46 -8.83
C SER A 34 -8.57 -6.22 -7.33
N SER A 35 -8.83 -7.21 -6.50
CA SER A 35 -8.59 -7.13 -5.05
C SER A 35 -7.10 -6.98 -4.74
N MET A 36 -6.24 -7.80 -5.36
CA MET A 36 -4.78 -7.70 -5.25
C MET A 36 -4.27 -6.31 -5.69
N ASN A 37 -4.78 -5.78 -6.80
CA ASN A 37 -4.49 -4.44 -7.27
C ASN A 37 -4.83 -3.38 -6.21
N ARG A 38 -6.03 -3.46 -5.62
CA ARG A 38 -6.47 -2.55 -4.57
C ARG A 38 -5.64 -2.67 -3.29
N LEU A 39 -5.23 -3.87 -2.89
CA LEU A 39 -4.30 -4.07 -1.76
C LEU A 39 -2.98 -3.32 -1.97
N TYR A 40 -2.39 -3.43 -3.16
CA TYR A 40 -1.20 -2.66 -3.51
C TYR A 40 -1.44 -1.15 -3.44
N TYR A 41 -2.53 -0.65 -4.02
CA TYR A 41 -2.83 0.79 -4.02
C TYR A 41 -3.13 1.34 -2.64
N ALA A 42 -3.74 0.54 -1.75
CA ALA A 42 -3.94 0.92 -0.36
C ALA A 42 -2.60 1.20 0.33
N CYS A 43 -1.63 0.27 0.22
CA CYS A 43 -0.28 0.48 0.71
C CYS A 43 0.42 1.67 0.04
N PHE A 44 0.29 1.83 -1.29
CA PHE A 44 0.88 2.94 -2.02
C PHE A 44 0.38 4.30 -1.53
N TYR A 45 -0.93 4.46 -1.30
CA TYR A 45 -1.48 5.71 -0.78
C TYR A 45 -1.05 5.98 0.66
N ALA A 46 -0.92 4.96 1.50
CA ALA A 46 -0.36 5.10 2.83
C ALA A 46 1.10 5.60 2.77
N VAL A 47 1.94 5.00 1.92
CA VAL A 47 3.34 5.45 1.75
C VAL A 47 3.43 6.88 1.23
N LEU A 48 2.53 7.32 0.35
CA LEU A 48 2.49 8.72 -0.08
C LEU A 48 2.16 9.68 1.08
N ALA A 49 1.34 9.26 2.04
CA ALA A 49 1.09 10.02 3.27
C ALA A 49 2.37 10.13 4.12
N LEU A 50 3.09 9.01 4.28
CA LEU A 50 4.37 8.96 4.98
C LEU A 50 5.41 9.89 4.34
N PHE A 51 5.48 9.89 3.01
CA PHE A 51 6.40 10.76 2.28
C PHE A 51 6.03 12.23 2.41
N ALA A 52 4.74 12.55 2.39
CA ALA A 52 4.28 13.91 2.66
C ALA A 52 4.67 14.38 4.07
N LYS A 53 4.63 13.52 5.09
CA LYS A 53 5.06 13.83 6.46
C LYS A 53 6.56 14.10 6.56
N HIS A 54 7.37 13.39 5.78
CA HIS A 54 8.84 13.46 5.85
C HIS A 54 9.48 14.24 4.69
N GLU A 55 8.68 14.99 3.93
CA GLU A 55 9.13 15.83 2.81
C GLU A 55 9.93 15.07 1.73
N ILE A 56 9.57 13.80 1.51
CA ILE A 56 10.19 12.92 0.51
C ILE A 56 9.43 13.05 -0.81
N ASN A 57 10.10 13.51 -1.86
CA ASN A 57 9.48 13.65 -3.18
C ASN A 57 9.64 12.38 -4.01
N SER A 58 8.59 11.55 -4.07
CA SER A 58 8.51 10.41 -4.99
C SER A 58 7.07 10.02 -5.28
N HIS A 59 6.76 9.79 -6.56
CA HIS A 59 5.38 9.51 -7.00
C HIS A 59 5.29 8.37 -8.01
N THR A 60 6.41 7.88 -8.53
CA THR A 60 6.41 6.69 -9.39
C THR A 60 6.40 5.44 -8.53
N HIS A 61 5.76 4.36 -9.00
CA HIS A 61 5.67 3.12 -8.23
C HIS A 61 7.04 2.57 -7.82
N SER A 62 8.00 2.51 -8.76
CA SER A 62 9.37 2.05 -8.47
C SER A 62 10.15 3.02 -7.58
N GLY A 63 9.92 4.32 -7.75
CA GLY A 63 10.51 5.36 -6.90
C GLY A 63 10.04 5.23 -5.45
N VAL A 64 8.73 5.05 -5.26
CA VAL A 64 8.13 4.88 -3.94
C VAL A 64 8.65 3.64 -3.23
N LYS A 65 8.73 2.49 -3.92
CA LYS A 65 9.36 1.26 -3.41
C LYS A 65 10.81 1.49 -2.96
N THR A 66 11.60 2.17 -3.79
CA THR A 66 13.02 2.46 -3.48
C THR A 66 13.17 3.38 -2.27
N GLN A 67 12.39 4.46 -2.22
CA GLN A 67 12.46 5.47 -1.17
C GLN A 67 11.96 4.92 0.17
N LEU A 68 10.90 4.10 0.17
CA LEU A 68 10.42 3.43 1.37
C LEU A 68 11.49 2.51 1.96
N ALA A 69 12.13 1.70 1.11
CA ALA A 69 13.21 0.81 1.51
C ALA A 69 14.40 1.58 2.10
N LEU A 70 14.80 2.67 1.45
CA LEU A 70 15.95 3.49 1.87
C LEU A 70 15.71 4.19 3.21
N HIS A 71 14.59 4.89 3.36
CA HIS A 71 14.38 5.82 4.47
C HIS A 71 13.73 5.21 5.71
N PHE A 72 12.99 4.10 5.56
CA PHE A 72 12.20 3.52 6.65
C PHE A 72 12.55 2.06 6.95
N ILE A 73 12.80 1.22 5.93
CA ILE A 73 13.13 -0.19 6.17
C ILE A 73 14.59 -0.37 6.58
N LYS A 74 15.54 0.16 5.79
CA LYS A 74 16.98 0.06 6.09
C LYS A 74 17.39 0.78 7.37
N THR A 75 16.60 1.77 7.78
CA THR A 75 16.80 2.53 9.02
C THR A 75 16.11 1.91 10.23
N GLY A 76 15.36 0.82 10.06
CA GLY A 76 14.65 0.12 11.13
C GLY A 76 13.40 0.81 11.66
N LYS A 77 12.90 1.86 10.98
CA LYS A 77 11.65 2.55 11.35
C LYS A 77 10.41 1.75 10.99
N LEU A 78 10.52 0.87 9.98
CA LEU A 78 9.52 -0.11 9.61
C LEU A 78 10.18 -1.49 9.57
N ASP A 79 9.44 -2.49 10.02
CA ASP A 79 9.94 -3.87 10.03
C ASP A 79 10.24 -4.37 8.60
N LYS A 80 11.27 -5.20 8.48
CA LYS A 80 11.69 -5.74 7.18
C LYS A 80 10.60 -6.56 6.50
N THR A 81 9.75 -7.26 7.27
CA THR A 81 8.61 -8.02 6.75
C THR A 81 7.59 -7.14 6.04
N LEU A 82 7.35 -5.93 6.52
CA LEU A 82 6.49 -4.95 5.85
C LEU A 82 7.09 -4.46 4.53
N GLY A 83 8.42 -4.31 4.47
CA GLY A 83 9.14 -4.01 3.24
C GLY A 83 9.07 -5.13 2.20
N MET A 84 9.11 -6.39 2.65
CA MET A 84 8.92 -7.57 1.79
C MET A 84 7.47 -7.63 1.27
N LEU A 85 6.48 -7.49 2.15
CA LEU A 85 5.07 -7.40 1.77
C LEU A 85 4.83 -6.34 0.69
N TYR A 86 5.37 -5.13 0.87
CA TYR A 86 5.18 -4.06 -0.11
C TYR A 86 5.83 -4.38 -1.46
N THR A 87 6.97 -5.07 -1.44
CA THR A 87 7.67 -5.53 -2.64
C THR A 87 6.84 -6.58 -3.36
N ASP A 88 6.32 -7.57 -2.63
CA ASP A 88 5.50 -8.65 -3.17
C ASP A 88 4.21 -8.09 -3.78
N LEU A 89 3.50 -7.20 -3.09
CA LEU A 89 2.29 -6.54 -3.61
C LEU A 89 2.57 -5.74 -4.90
N PHE A 90 3.71 -5.05 -4.98
CA PHE A 90 4.11 -4.33 -6.19
C PHE A 90 4.25 -5.29 -7.38
N ASP A 91 4.92 -6.44 -7.17
CA ASP A 91 5.19 -7.44 -8.20
C ASP A 91 3.91 -8.22 -8.56
N PHE A 92 3.12 -8.61 -7.57
CA PHE A 92 1.82 -9.28 -7.72
C PHE A 92 0.83 -8.42 -8.50
N ARG A 93 0.76 -7.12 -8.23
CA ARG A 93 -0.07 -6.21 -9.02
C ARG A 93 0.39 -6.16 -10.49
N GLN A 94 1.69 -6.20 -10.80
CA GLN A 94 2.13 -6.27 -12.20
C GLN A 94 1.66 -7.56 -12.86
N LYS A 95 1.79 -8.67 -12.13
CA LYS A 95 1.39 -9.99 -12.62
C LYS A 95 -0.11 -10.09 -12.86
N GLY A 96 -0.94 -9.60 -11.94
CA GLY A 96 -2.40 -9.62 -12.07
C GLY A 96 -2.96 -8.62 -13.08
N ASP A 97 -2.30 -7.47 -13.28
CA ASP A 97 -2.77 -6.44 -14.22
C ASP A 97 -2.33 -6.70 -15.68
N TYR A 98 -1.18 -7.35 -15.88
CA TYR A 98 -0.54 -7.46 -17.20
C TYR A 98 -0.08 -8.87 -17.58
N GLY A 99 -0.24 -9.86 -16.70
CA GLY A 99 0.13 -11.23 -16.99
C GLY A 99 -0.86 -11.88 -17.96
N ASP A 100 -0.37 -12.38 -19.09
CA ASP A 100 -1.17 -13.19 -19.99
C ASP A 100 -1.50 -14.54 -19.31
N PHE A 101 -2.77 -14.93 -19.35
CA PHE A 101 -3.27 -16.22 -18.80
C PHE A 101 -2.95 -16.44 -17.32
N PHE A 102 -2.97 -15.37 -16.51
CA PHE A 102 -2.74 -15.47 -15.08
C PHE A 102 -3.88 -14.84 -14.28
N ASP A 103 -4.40 -15.58 -13.31
CA ASP A 103 -5.36 -15.10 -12.32
C ASP A 103 -4.92 -15.55 -10.92
N PHE A 104 -5.09 -14.67 -9.94
CA PHE A 104 -4.98 -15.04 -8.53
C PHE A 104 -6.22 -15.82 -8.08
N GLU A 105 -6.01 -16.67 -7.09
CA GLU A 105 -7.05 -17.40 -6.40
C GLU A 105 -7.30 -16.81 -5.00
N GLU A 106 -8.39 -17.23 -4.36
CA GLU A 106 -8.80 -16.77 -3.04
C GLU A 106 -7.66 -16.81 -2.01
N GLU A 107 -6.93 -17.93 -1.95
CA GLU A 107 -5.86 -18.16 -0.98
C GLU A 107 -4.68 -17.19 -1.15
N ASN A 108 -4.44 -16.74 -2.39
CA ASN A 108 -3.36 -15.78 -2.68
C ASN A 108 -3.67 -14.38 -2.15
N VAL A 109 -4.96 -14.01 -2.11
CA VAL A 109 -5.39 -12.64 -1.76
C VAL A 109 -5.83 -12.56 -0.29
N THR A 110 -6.63 -13.51 0.17
CA THR A 110 -7.27 -13.46 1.49
C THR A 110 -6.25 -13.43 2.63
N THR A 111 -5.14 -14.15 2.47
CA THR A 111 -4.03 -14.19 3.43
C THR A 111 -3.31 -12.84 3.57
N LEU A 112 -3.42 -11.94 2.59
CA LEU A 112 -2.74 -10.65 2.58
C LEU A 112 -3.50 -9.55 3.34
N PHE A 113 -4.82 -9.65 3.48
CA PHE A 113 -5.63 -8.63 4.18
C PHE A 113 -5.09 -8.25 5.57
N PRO A 114 -4.82 -9.20 6.50
CA PRO A 114 -4.32 -8.82 7.83
C PRO A 114 -2.95 -8.14 7.77
N HIS A 115 -2.08 -8.54 6.84
CA HIS A 115 -0.75 -7.97 6.66
C HIS A 115 -0.82 -6.55 6.09
N VAL A 116 -1.70 -6.32 5.11
CA VAL A 116 -1.95 -4.98 4.54
C VAL A 116 -2.59 -4.06 5.57
N GLU A 117 -3.53 -4.57 6.36
CA GLU A 117 -4.14 -3.81 7.46
C GLU A 117 -3.07 -3.36 8.47
N GLN A 118 -2.18 -4.26 8.87
CA GLN A 118 -1.05 -3.93 9.74
C GLN A 118 -0.14 -2.88 9.10
N PHE A 119 0.21 -3.05 7.82
CA PHE A 119 1.05 -2.11 7.10
C PHE A 119 0.48 -0.68 7.11
N ILE A 120 -0.83 -0.52 6.86
CA ILE A 120 -1.48 0.79 6.88
C ILE A 120 -1.46 1.39 8.29
N LYS A 121 -1.72 0.58 9.34
CA LYS A 121 -1.67 1.03 10.75
C LYS A 121 -0.29 1.50 11.20
N GLU A 122 0.76 0.80 10.79
CA GLU A 122 2.15 1.16 11.09
C GLU A 122 2.53 2.49 10.43
N ILE A 123 2.17 2.67 9.16
CA ILE A 123 2.36 3.95 8.47
C ILE A 123 1.54 5.06 9.13
N GLU A 124 0.28 4.81 9.45
CA GLU A 124 -0.58 5.78 10.12
C GLU A 124 0.06 6.26 11.43
N THR A 125 0.64 5.34 12.20
CA THR A 125 1.39 5.65 13.43
C THR A 125 2.59 6.57 13.17
N LEU A 126 3.35 6.32 12.10
CA LEU A 126 4.48 7.17 11.70
C LEU A 126 4.06 8.53 11.11
N THR A 127 2.80 8.67 10.68
CA THR A 127 2.26 9.93 10.15
C THR A 127 1.60 10.83 11.20
N LYS A 128 1.30 10.30 12.39
CA LYS A 128 0.75 11.09 13.50
C LYS A 128 1.70 12.23 13.88
N LEU A 129 1.12 13.36 14.27
CA LEU A 129 1.84 14.55 14.73
C LEU A 129 2.18 14.43 16.22
#